data_AF-A0A813DA75-F1
#
_entry.id   AF-A0A813DA75-F1
#
_cell.length_a   1.000
_cell.length_b   1.000
_cell.length_c   1.000
_cell.angle_alpha   90.00
_cell.angle_beta   90.00
_cell.angle_gamma   90.00
#
_symmetry.space_group_name_H-M   'P 1'
#
loop_
_entity.id
_entity.type
_entity.pdbx_description
1 polymer ?
#
loop_
_entity_poly.entity_id
_entity_poly.type
_entity_poly.pdbx_seq_one_letter_code
_entity_poly.pdbx_strand_id
1 'polypeptide(L)'
;MAANMRITLIGGAKASNIVWQVAGYVEVEAGAHMEGILLVKTAAHFRTGSSLNGRILAQTAVALQSSTVTQPTQPDLRRILAQTADILV
;
A
#
# COMPACT_ATOMS: atom_id res chain seq x y z
N MET A 1 -9.06 -9.14 -5.38
CA MET A 1 -8.06 -9.11 -6.46
C MET A 1 -7.66 -10.55 -6.73
N ALA A 2 -7.73 -11.03 -7.98
CA ALA A 2 -7.46 -12.43 -8.30
C ALA A 2 -5.97 -12.77 -8.16
N ALA A 3 -5.66 -14.08 -8.10
CA ALA A 3 -4.31 -14.58 -7.88
C ALA A 3 -3.33 -14.09 -8.95
N ASN A 4 -2.08 -13.85 -8.55
CA ASN A 4 -0.98 -13.39 -9.41
C ASN A 4 -1.21 -12.08 -10.17
N MET A 5 -2.29 -11.34 -9.88
CA MET A 5 -2.45 -9.99 -10.43
C MET A 5 -1.44 -9.03 -9.80
N ARG A 6 -1.13 -7.93 -10.49
CA ARG A 6 -0.21 -6.90 -10.01
C ARG A 6 -0.74 -5.50 -10.30
N ILE A 7 -0.68 -4.63 -9.30
CA ILE A 7 -0.77 -3.18 -9.50
C ILE A 7 0.64 -2.65 -9.78
N THR A 8 0.80 -1.90 -10.87
CA THR A 8 2.07 -1.30 -11.27
C THR A 8 1.96 0.22 -11.25
N LEU A 9 2.88 0.88 -10.54
CA LEU A 9 2.97 2.33 -10.49
C LEU A 9 3.94 2.82 -11.56
N ILE A 10 3.49 3.76 -12.39
CA ILE A 10 4.28 4.36 -13.48
C ILE A 10 4.28 5.89 -13.37
N GLY A 11 5.19 6.56 -14.07
CA GLY A 11 5.20 8.02 -14.16
C GLY A 11 5.43 8.75 -12.83
N GLY A 12 6.09 8.11 -11.87
CA GLY A 12 6.34 8.70 -10.54
C GLY A 12 5.18 8.57 -9.55
N ALA A 13 4.14 7.79 -9.87
CA ALA A 13 3.09 7.45 -8.91
C ALA A 13 3.67 6.81 -7.64
N LYS A 14 3.18 7.24 -6.48
CA LYS A 14 3.61 6.75 -5.16
C LYS A 14 2.45 6.06 -4.46
N ALA A 15 2.71 4.89 -3.88
CA ALA A 15 1.73 4.13 -3.10
C ALA A 15 1.13 4.96 -1.95
N SER A 16 1.92 5.83 -1.32
CA SER A 16 1.46 6.74 -0.26
C SER A 16 0.40 7.75 -0.70
N ASN A 17 0.22 7.95 -2.01
CA ASN A 17 -0.78 8.85 -2.60
C ASN A 17 -2.01 8.12 -3.15
N ILE A 18 -2.12 6.80 -2.95
CA ILE A 18 -3.24 5.99 -3.43
C ILE A 18 -4.06 5.55 -2.23
N VAL A 19 -5.36 5.86 -2.24
CA VAL A 19 -6.29 5.50 -1.17
C VAL A 19 -7.45 4.69 -1.75
N TRP A 20 -7.68 3.51 -1.18
CA TRP A 20 -8.79 2.62 -1.52
C TRP A 20 -9.81 2.67 -0.39
N GLN A 21 -10.97 3.29 -0.65
CA GLN A 21 -12.11 3.21 0.26
C GLN A 21 -12.97 2.01 -0.13
N VAL A 22 -13.17 1.09 0.82
CA VAL A 22 -13.91 -0.16 0.58
C VAL A 22 -14.96 -0.32 1.68
N ALA A 23 -16.23 -0.23 1.29
CA ALA A 23 -17.37 -0.40 2.20
C ALA A 23 -17.61 -1.86 2.63
N GLY A 24 -17.07 -2.81 1.87
CA GLY A 24 -17.06 -4.23 2.19
C GLY A 24 -15.71 -4.70 2.73
N TYR A 25 -15.31 -5.89 2.30
CA TYR A 25 -14.03 -6.51 2.64
C TYR A 25 -13.05 -6.41 1.47
N VAL A 26 -11.76 -6.57 1.77
CA VAL A 26 -10.70 -6.72 0.77
C VAL A 26 -10.19 -8.15 0.82
N GLU A 27 -10.00 -8.73 -0.36
CA GLU A 27 -9.37 -10.04 -0.56
C GLU A 27 -8.26 -9.89 -1.59
N VAL A 28 -7.03 -10.22 -1.20
CA VAL A 28 -5.85 -10.26 -2.06
C VAL A 28 -5.38 -11.70 -2.14
N GLU A 29 -5.70 -12.32 -3.28
CA GLU A 29 -5.44 -13.74 -3.53
C GLU A 29 -3.95 -14.07 -3.67
N ALA A 30 -3.64 -15.36 -3.71
CA ALA A 30 -2.28 -15.88 -3.66
C ALA A 30 -1.37 -15.25 -4.71
N GLY A 31 -0.16 -14.85 -4.30
CA GLY A 31 0.85 -14.24 -5.16
C GLY A 31 0.52 -12.85 -5.72
N ALA A 32 -0.65 -12.28 -5.41
CA ALA A 32 -1.04 -10.97 -5.93
C ALA A 32 -0.30 -9.81 -5.23
N HIS A 33 -0.07 -8.71 -5.94
CA HIS A 33 0.65 -7.53 -5.44
C HIS A 33 -0.18 -6.25 -5.52
N MET A 34 -0.43 -5.62 -4.37
CA MET A 34 -1.24 -4.41 -4.22
C MET A 34 -0.39 -3.20 -3.81
N GLU A 35 -0.86 -2.01 -4.18
CA GLU A 35 -0.22 -0.72 -3.88
C GLU A 35 -1.26 0.23 -3.26
N GLY A 36 -0.94 0.89 -2.16
CA GLY A 36 -1.77 1.96 -1.57
C GLY A 36 -2.24 1.77 -0.13
N ILE A 37 -3.03 2.73 0.34
CA ILE A 37 -3.62 2.74 1.68
C ILE A 37 -5.05 2.20 1.60
N LEU A 38 -5.34 1.13 2.33
CA LEU A 38 -6.65 0.50 2.38
C LEU A 38 -7.46 1.04 3.56
N LEU A 39 -8.58 1.69 3.28
CA LEU A 39 -9.61 2.08 4.26
C LEU A 39 -10.79 1.12 4.13
N VAL A 40 -10.79 0.06 4.94
CA VAL A 40 -11.73 -1.07 4.82
C VAL A 40 -12.73 -1.06 5.96
N LYS A 41 -14.02 -1.04 5.64
CA LYS A 41 -15.08 -1.03 6.66
C LYS A 41 -15.22 -2.36 7.39
N THR A 42 -14.95 -3.48 6.72
CA THR A 42 -14.98 -4.79 7.36
C THR A 42 -13.58 -5.40 7.42
N ALA A 43 -13.37 -6.56 6.80
CA ALA A 43 -12.16 -7.35 6.93
C ALA A 43 -11.21 -7.19 5.74
N ALA A 44 -9.92 -7.41 5.96
CA ALA A 44 -8.90 -7.47 4.91
C ALA A 44 -8.15 -8.81 4.99
N HIS A 45 -8.19 -9.58 3.91
CA HIS A 45 -7.60 -10.91 3.80
C HIS A 45 -6.49 -10.90 2.75
N PHE A 46 -5.30 -11.36 3.17
CA PHE A 46 -4.12 -11.50 2.31
C PHE A 46 -3.69 -12.96 2.31
N ARG A 47 -3.83 -13.60 1.16
CA ARG A 47 -3.51 -15.03 0.96
C ARG A 47 -2.02 -15.26 0.80
N THR A 48 -1.63 -16.53 0.84
CA THR A 48 -0.24 -17.00 0.75
C THR A 48 0.55 -16.30 -0.35
N GLY A 49 1.67 -15.68 0.03
CA GLY A 49 2.59 -15.03 -0.90
C GLY A 49 2.07 -13.74 -1.54
N SER A 50 0.89 -13.25 -1.14
CA SER A 50 0.44 -11.91 -1.54
C SER A 50 1.30 -10.82 -0.90
N SER A 51 1.29 -9.63 -1.49
CA SER A 51 2.05 -8.50 -1.00
C SER A 51 1.32 -7.17 -1.14
N LEU A 52 1.63 -6.25 -0.23
CA LEU A 52 1.14 -4.88 -0.21
C LEU A 52 2.30 -3.92 0.08
N ASN A 53 2.50 -2.93 -0.78
CA ASN A 53 3.22 -1.71 -0.42
C ASN A 53 2.19 -0.63 -0.06
N GLY A 54 2.00 -0.40 1.24
CA GLY A 54 0.78 0.24 1.70
C GLY A 54 0.52 0.18 3.20
N ARG A 55 -0.72 0.48 3.57
CA ARG A 55 -1.24 0.34 4.94
C ARG A 55 -2.60 -0.33 4.90
N ILE A 56 -2.85 -1.22 5.85
CA ILE A 56 -4.16 -1.86 6.01
C ILE A 56 -4.85 -1.21 7.21
N LEU A 57 -5.87 -0.40 6.96
CA LEU A 57 -6.68 0.27 7.98
C LEU A 57 -8.10 -0.32 7.90
N ALA A 58 -8.25 -1.55 8.39
CA ALA A 58 -9.53 -2.25 8.47
C ALA A 58 -10.19 -1.99 9.82
N GLN A 59 -11.50 -1.72 9.84
CA GLN A 59 -12.24 -1.47 11.09
C GLN A 59 -12.54 -2.75 11.87
N THR A 60 -12.49 -3.93 11.24
CA THR A 60 -12.68 -5.21 11.94
C THR A 60 -11.40 -6.05 11.95
N ALA A 61 -11.24 -7.01 11.05
CA ALA A 61 -10.15 -7.98 11.08
C ALA A 61 -9.16 -7.79 9.94
N VAL A 62 -7.88 -8.07 10.23
CA VAL A 62 -6.83 -8.23 9.21
C VAL A 62 -6.27 -9.64 9.34
N ALA A 63 -6.35 -10.43 8.27
CA ALA A 63 -5.83 -11.80 8.21
C ALA A 63 -4.70 -11.88 7.18
N LEU A 64 -3.51 -12.30 7.63
CA LEU A 64 -2.30 -12.41 6.82
C LEU A 64 -1.85 -13.87 6.76
N GLN A 65 -1.73 -14.42 5.57
CA GLN A 65 -1.21 -15.78 5.33
C GLN A 65 0.13 -15.66 4.60
N SER A 66 1.26 -15.80 5.31
CA SER A 66 2.61 -15.68 4.73
C SER A 66 2.76 -14.56 3.70
N SER A 67 2.12 -13.41 3.99
CA SER A 67 2.01 -12.26 3.09
C SER A 67 2.94 -11.14 3.55
N THR A 68 3.42 -10.33 2.62
CA THR A 68 4.33 -9.21 2.94
C THR A 68 3.59 -7.88 2.91
N VAL A 69 3.65 -7.12 4.01
CA VAL A 69 3.12 -5.75 4.07
C VAL A 69 4.27 -4.80 4.37
N THR A 70 4.53 -3.86 3.47
CA THR A 70 5.61 -2.88 3.59
C THR A 70 5.00 -1.49 3.69
N GLN A 71 5.43 -0.71 4.69
CA GLN A 71 5.00 0.68 4.82
C GLN A 71 5.50 1.50 3.62
N PRO A 72 4.63 2.28 2.96
CA PRO A 72 5.04 3.07 1.80
C PRO A 72 5.98 4.18 2.24
N THR A 73 6.99 4.45 1.41
CA THR A 73 7.92 5.55 1.63
C THR A 73 7.14 6.86 1.75
N GLN A 74 7.23 7.50 2.91
CA GLN A 74 6.72 8.85 3.09
C GLN A 74 7.70 9.85 2.50
N PRO A 75 7.21 10.96 1.92
CA PRO A 75 8.06 12.09 1.63
C PRO A 75 8.66 12.57 2.95
N ASP A 76 9.98 12.41 3.11
CA ASP A 76 10.68 12.92 4.28
C ASP A 76 10.79 14.45 4.13
N LEU A 77 10.05 15.17 4.98
CA LEU A 77 10.05 16.63 4.99
C LEU A 77 11.46 17.19 5.25
N ARG A 78 12.30 16.48 6.02
CA ARG A 78 13.68 16.91 6.24
C ARG A 78 14.52 16.84 4.97
N ARG A 79 14.29 15.84 4.13
CA ARG A 79 14.95 15.73 2.82
C ARG A 79 14.45 16.76 1.82
N ILE A 80 13.14 17.05 1.81
CA ILE A 80 12.56 18.06 0.91
C ILE A 80 13.11 19.45 1.23
N LEU A 81 13.24 19.80 2.50
CA LEU A 81 13.77 21.09 2.94
C LEU A 81 15.29 21.20 2.76
N ALA A 82 16.03 20.09 2.90
CA ALA A 82 17.47 20.07 2.63
C ALA A 82 17.79 20.26 1.14
N GLN A 83 16.96 19.73 0.24
CA GLN A 83 17.19 19.80 -1.21
C GLN A 83 16.94 21.20 -1.81
N THR A 84 16.17 22.05 -1.12
CA THR A 84 16.02 23.48 -1.46
C THR A 84 17.14 24.37 -0.93
N ALA A 85 17.98 23.90 -0.01
CA ALA A 85 19.14 24.65 0.48
C ALA A 85 20.36 24.53 -0.46
N ASP A 86 20.45 23.45 -1.24
CA ASP A 86 21.52 23.22 -2.23
C ASP A 86 21.32 23.94 -3.57
N ILE A 87 20.24 24.71 -3.74
CA ILE A 87 20.00 25.52 -4.96
C ILE A 87 20.44 26.98 -4.82
N LEU A 88 21.00 27.33 -3.66
CA LEU A 88 21.56 28.65 -3.32
C LEU A 88 23.02 28.49 -2.85
N VAL A 89 23.85 27.80 -3.64
CA VAL A 89 25.32 27.91 -3.59
C VAL A 89 25.86 27.78 -5.01
#